data_AF-A0A183HL52-F1
#
_entry.id   AF-A0A183HL52-F1
#
_cell.length_a   1.000
_cell.length_b   1.000
_cell.length_c   1.000
_cell.angle_alpha   90.00
_cell.angle_beta   90.00
_cell.angle_gamma   90.00
#
_symmetry.space_group_name_H-M   'P 1'
#
loop_
_entity.id
_entity.type
_entity.pdbx_description
1 polymer ?
#
loop_
_entity_poly.entity_id
_entity_poly.type
_entity_poly.pdbx_seq_one_letter_code
_entity_poly.pdbx_strand_id
1 'polypeptide(L)'
;MKKSWPNIPWHIYAITCLRLHIRHLSARQIRSSFLEYFKEHDHTYVPSSSVIPEDDNSTAFVSAGMNQFKPLFLGAKYTEGKFAGLRNVVNWQKCIRIGGKHNDFDDVGRDLTHHTFFEMLGNYSFGGYSKVIGFYAFLLFFLLLFIF
;
A
#
# COMPACT_ATOMS: atom_id res chain seq x y z
N MET A 1 -44.76 19.18 11.64
CA MET A 1 -43.65 18.79 12.54
C MET A 1 -42.34 18.92 11.77
N LYS A 2 -41.50 19.92 12.09
CA LYS A 2 -40.16 20.06 11.49
C LYS A 2 -39.28 18.96 12.10
N LYS A 3 -38.93 17.93 11.32
CA LYS A 3 -37.92 16.94 11.73
C LYS A 3 -36.59 17.67 11.85
N SER A 4 -36.13 17.89 13.08
CA SER A 4 -34.77 18.36 13.36
C SER A 4 -33.82 17.23 13.01
N TRP A 5 -33.24 17.29 11.82
CA TRP A 5 -32.13 16.42 11.47
C TRP A 5 -30.94 16.78 12.36
N PRO A 6 -30.22 15.79 12.92
CA PRO A 6 -29.01 16.10 13.66
C PRO A 6 -28.03 16.78 12.71
N ASN A 7 -27.45 17.92 13.13
CA ASN A 7 -26.38 18.65 12.41
C ASN A 7 -25.08 17.82 12.44
N ILE A 8 -25.11 16.65 11.82
CA ILE A 8 -23.93 15.83 11.59
C ILE A 8 -23.21 16.48 10.41
N PRO A 9 -21.95 16.91 10.59
CA PRO A 9 -21.20 17.53 9.52
C PRO A 9 -21.13 16.65 8.27
N TRP A 10 -21.24 17.25 7.09
CA TRP A 10 -21.25 16.55 5.79
C TRP A 10 -20.06 15.59 5.61
N HIS A 11 -18.91 15.89 6.21
CA HIS A 11 -17.73 15.03 6.15
C HIS A 11 -17.94 13.69 6.88
N ILE A 12 -18.74 13.64 7.95
CA ILE A 12 -19.06 12.38 8.64
C ILE A 12 -19.97 11.51 7.78
N TYR A 13 -20.94 12.11 7.07
CA TYR A 13 -21.78 11.38 6.12
C TYR A 13 -20.97 10.88 4.92
N ALA A 14 -20.10 11.72 4.36
CA ALA A 14 -19.20 11.34 3.28
C ALA A 14 -18.26 10.19 3.69
N ILE A 15 -17.66 10.26 4.88
CA ILE A 15 -16.86 9.17 5.45
C ILE A 15 -17.73 7.91 5.60
N THR A 16 -18.94 8.01 6.15
CA THR A 16 -19.87 6.87 6.36
C THR A 16 -20.34 6.22 5.05
N CYS A 17 -20.65 7.01 4.01
CA CYS A 17 -21.02 6.48 2.70
C CYS A 17 -19.83 5.81 2.02
N LEU A 18 -18.64 6.38 2.16
CA LEU A 18 -17.39 5.82 1.67
C LEU A 18 -17.03 4.51 2.40
N ARG A 19 -17.29 4.46 3.72
CA ARG A 19 -17.22 3.25 4.56
C ARG A 19 -18.05 2.12 3.97
N LEU A 20 -19.32 2.40 3.69
CA LEU A 20 -20.26 1.41 3.18
C LEU A 20 -19.93 0.99 1.75
N HIS A 21 -19.51 1.94 0.90
CA HIS A 21 -19.17 1.67 -0.49
C HIS A 21 -17.97 0.71 -0.60
N ILE A 22 -16.93 0.92 0.21
CA ILE A 22 -15.70 0.10 0.17
C ILE A 22 -15.93 -1.30 0.72
N ARG A 23 -16.84 -1.48 1.70
CA ARG A 23 -17.23 -2.81 2.20
C ARG A 23 -17.89 -3.72 1.16
N HIS A 24 -18.42 -3.15 0.08
CA HIS A 24 -19.02 -3.90 -1.02
C HIS A 24 -18.06 -4.16 -2.19
N LEU A 25 -16.83 -3.64 -2.14
CA LEU A 25 -15.82 -3.91 -3.16
C LEU A 25 -15.11 -5.23 -2.88
N SER A 26 -14.95 -6.03 -3.93
CA SER A 26 -14.06 -7.20 -3.88
C SER A 26 -12.60 -6.77 -3.70
N ALA A 27 -11.76 -7.65 -3.14
CA ALA A 27 -10.32 -7.39 -3.02
C ALA A 27 -9.65 -7.04 -4.37
N ARG A 28 -10.14 -7.63 -5.48
CA ARG A 28 -9.69 -7.28 -6.83
C ARG A 28 -10.03 -5.84 -7.21
N GLN A 29 -11.24 -5.38 -6.89
CA GLN A 29 -11.65 -4.00 -7.16
C GLN A 29 -10.83 -3.02 -6.32
N ILE A 30 -10.62 -3.31 -5.04
CA ILE A 30 -9.78 -2.49 -4.15
C ILE A 30 -8.37 -2.34 -4.72
N ARG A 31 -7.72 -3.46 -5.10
CA ARG A 31 -6.40 -3.43 -5.73
C ARG A 31 -6.40 -2.59 -7.01
N SER A 32 -7.39 -2.78 -7.87
CA SER A 32 -7.47 -2.06 -9.13
C SER A 32 -7.64 -0.56 -8.89
N SER A 33 -8.55 -0.16 -8.00
CA SER A 33 -8.78 1.24 -7.63
C SER A 33 -7.53 1.91 -7.04
N PHE A 34 -6.74 1.20 -6.22
CA PHE A 34 -5.45 1.71 -5.74
C PHE A 34 -4.50 2.02 -6.88
N LEU A 35 -4.32 1.05 -7.78
CA LEU A 35 -3.37 1.18 -8.89
C LEU A 35 -3.79 2.29 -9.84
N GLU A 36 -5.08 2.36 -10.21
CA GLU A 36 -5.58 3.40 -11.11
C GLU A 36 -5.45 4.79 -10.51
N TYR A 37 -5.78 4.98 -9.23
CA TYR A 37 -5.59 6.27 -8.55
C TYR A 37 -4.15 6.76 -8.67
N PHE A 38 -3.16 5.91 -8.37
CA PHE A 38 -1.76 6.33 -8.42
C PHE A 38 -1.23 6.47 -9.85
N LYS A 39 -1.73 5.68 -10.82
CA LYS A 39 -1.41 5.87 -12.24
C LYS A 39 -1.87 7.22 -12.75
N GLU A 40 -3.06 7.69 -12.36
CA GLU A 40 -3.56 9.03 -12.68
C GLU A 40 -2.69 10.15 -12.08
N HIS A 41 -1.90 9.84 -11.05
CA HIS A 41 -0.98 10.75 -10.37
C HIS A 41 0.49 10.46 -10.72
N ASP A 42 0.76 10.11 -11.97
CA ASP A 42 2.12 9.89 -12.52
C ASP A 42 2.94 8.80 -11.84
N HIS A 43 2.32 7.80 -11.20
CA HIS A 43 3.04 6.62 -10.71
C HIS A 43 3.06 5.51 -11.75
N THR A 44 4.24 4.97 -11.98
CA THR A 44 4.41 3.80 -12.85
C THR A 44 4.07 2.53 -12.07
N TYR A 45 3.20 1.68 -12.62
CA TYR A 45 2.94 0.38 -12.03
C TYR A 45 4.15 -0.55 -12.19
N VAL A 46 4.63 -1.12 -11.09
CA VAL A 46 5.66 -2.17 -11.10
C VAL A 46 5.07 -3.47 -10.54
N PRO A 47 5.21 -4.61 -11.24
CA PRO A 47 4.71 -5.89 -10.73
C PRO A 47 5.29 -6.30 -9.36
N SER A 48 4.53 -7.08 -8.61
CA SER A 48 5.03 -7.76 -7.40
C SER A 48 6.26 -8.58 -7.74
N SER A 49 7.32 -8.46 -6.93
CA SER A 49 8.46 -9.38 -6.98
C SER A 49 8.05 -10.76 -6.44
N SER A 50 8.92 -11.76 -6.66
CA SER A 50 8.83 -13.03 -5.96
C SER A 50 8.82 -12.82 -4.44
N VAL A 51 8.13 -13.72 -3.72
CA VAL A 51 8.17 -13.76 -2.24
C VAL A 51 9.50 -14.30 -1.73
N ILE A 52 10.24 -15.02 -2.57
CA ILE A 52 11.61 -15.45 -2.33
C ILE A 52 12.52 -14.40 -2.98
N PRO A 53 13.36 -13.70 -2.21
CA PRO A 53 14.28 -12.72 -2.77
C PRO A 53 15.34 -13.41 -3.65
N GLU A 54 15.55 -12.89 -4.86
CA GLU A 54 16.55 -13.41 -5.80
C GLU A 54 17.96 -12.83 -5.54
N ASP A 55 18.02 -11.57 -5.11
CA ASP A 55 19.26 -10.79 -5.00
C ASP A 55 19.65 -10.43 -3.55
N ASP A 56 18.92 -10.92 -2.54
CA ASP A 56 19.13 -10.55 -1.14
C ASP A 56 19.01 -11.75 -0.18
N ASN A 57 20.16 -12.27 0.25
CA ASN A 57 20.23 -13.37 1.22
C ASN A 57 20.05 -12.92 2.68
N SER A 58 19.88 -11.62 2.96
CA SER A 58 19.71 -11.11 4.34
C SER A 58 18.30 -11.34 4.89
N THR A 59 17.33 -11.65 4.03
CA THR A 59 15.94 -11.91 4.41
C THR A 59 15.48 -13.22 3.79
N ALA A 60 14.84 -14.10 4.57
CA ALA A 60 14.29 -15.35 4.06
C ALA A 60 13.12 -15.15 3.09
N PHE A 61 12.31 -14.11 3.32
CA PHE A 61 11.16 -13.76 2.50
C PHE A 61 11.01 -12.25 2.34
N VAL A 62 10.32 -11.84 1.27
CA VAL A 62 9.91 -10.45 1.08
C VAL A 62 8.80 -10.09 2.07
N SER A 63 9.12 -9.21 3.02
CA SER A 63 8.20 -8.77 4.07
C SER A 63 7.49 -7.44 3.76
N ALA A 64 7.92 -6.73 2.71
CA ALA A 64 7.36 -5.44 2.30
C ALA A 64 7.55 -5.16 0.80
N GLY A 65 6.68 -4.32 0.24
CA GLY A 65 6.75 -3.88 -1.16
C GLY A 65 8.01 -3.10 -1.54
N MET A 66 8.72 -2.56 -0.55
CA MET A 66 9.92 -1.77 -0.76
C MET A 66 11.18 -2.61 -1.00
N ASN A 67 11.16 -3.90 -0.70
CA ASN A 67 12.35 -4.75 -0.75
C ASN A 67 12.95 -4.80 -2.17
N GLN A 68 12.12 -4.89 -3.21
CA GLN A 68 12.59 -4.89 -4.61
C GLN A 68 13.21 -3.55 -5.06
N PHE A 69 12.95 -2.47 -4.32
CA PHE A 69 13.46 -1.13 -4.62
C PHE A 69 14.65 -0.73 -3.74
N LYS A 70 15.18 -1.65 -2.91
CA LYS A 70 16.34 -1.42 -2.05
C LYS A 70 17.51 -0.76 -2.81
N PRO A 71 17.89 -1.17 -4.04
CA PRO A 71 18.97 -0.50 -4.77
C PRO A 71 18.69 0.98 -5.06
N LEU A 72 17.44 1.34 -5.39
CA LEU A 72 17.05 2.73 -5.65
C LEU A 72 17.17 3.58 -4.39
N PHE A 73 16.78 3.03 -3.23
CA PHE A 73 16.93 3.72 -1.94
C PHE A 73 18.40 3.91 -1.53
N LEU A 74 19.28 2.99 -1.96
CA LEU A 74 20.73 3.07 -1.71
C LEU A 74 21.47 3.95 -2.72
N GLY A 75 20.77 4.61 -3.65
CA GLY A 75 21.36 5.54 -4.60
C GLY A 75 22.02 4.86 -5.80
N ALA A 76 21.64 3.62 -6.12
CA ALA A 76 21.99 3.03 -7.41
C ALA A 76 21.53 3.98 -8.53
N LYS A 77 22.39 4.19 -9.53
CA LYS A 77 22.11 5.19 -10.57
C LYS A 77 20.79 4.85 -11.27
N TYR A 78 19.89 5.82 -11.36
CA TYR A 78 18.64 5.76 -12.13
C TYR A 78 18.85 5.50 -13.63
N THR A 79 20.08 5.30 -14.09
CA THR A 79 20.45 5.20 -15.49
C THR A 79 20.61 3.78 -15.99
N GLU A 80 20.75 2.78 -15.10
CA GLU A 80 21.05 1.40 -15.49
C GLU A 80 20.23 0.39 -14.68
N GLY A 81 19.63 -0.59 -15.37
CA GLY A 81 18.87 -1.69 -14.77
C GLY A 81 17.35 -1.59 -14.89
N LYS A 82 16.66 -2.58 -14.31
CA LYS A 82 15.20 -2.81 -14.41
C LYS A 82 14.34 -1.63 -13.92
N PHE A 83 14.91 -0.77 -13.09
CA PHE A 83 14.20 0.34 -12.44
C PHE A 83 14.74 1.72 -12.85
N ALA A 84 15.52 1.79 -13.93
CA ALA A 84 16.04 3.03 -14.46
C ALA A 84 14.91 4.00 -14.85
N GLY A 85 15.07 5.28 -14.54
CA GLY A 85 14.09 6.33 -14.82
C GLY A 85 12.83 6.34 -13.95
N LEU A 86 12.66 5.38 -13.02
CA LEU A 86 11.49 5.35 -12.15
C LEU A 86 11.57 6.44 -11.07
N ARG A 87 10.66 7.41 -11.16
CA ARG A 87 10.50 8.48 -10.15
C ARG A 87 9.42 8.17 -9.14
N ASN A 88 8.21 7.87 -9.60
CA ASN A 88 7.08 7.49 -8.76
C ASN A 88 6.60 6.11 -9.17
N VAL A 89 6.37 5.23 -8.21
CA VAL A 89 6.04 3.83 -8.46
C VAL A 89 4.87 3.42 -7.58
N VAL A 90 3.96 2.63 -8.14
CA VAL A 90 2.88 1.99 -7.40
C VAL A 90 2.93 0.49 -7.61
N ASN A 91 2.70 -0.30 -6.56
CA ASN A 91 2.56 -1.75 -6.67
C ASN A 91 1.60 -2.32 -5.62
N TRP A 92 1.29 -3.59 -5.78
CA TRP A 92 0.75 -4.42 -4.73
C TRP A 92 1.65 -5.64 -4.60
N GLN A 93 2.36 -5.75 -3.47
CA GLN A 93 3.35 -6.78 -3.23
C GLN A 93 2.76 -7.92 -2.40
N LYS A 94 3.01 -9.15 -2.82
CA LYS A 94 2.78 -10.33 -1.97
C LYS A 94 3.90 -10.42 -0.93
N CYS A 95 3.54 -10.41 0.34
CA CYS A 95 4.46 -10.39 1.46
C CYS A 95 4.29 -11.64 2.31
N ILE A 96 5.41 -12.15 2.85
CA ILE A 96 5.42 -13.19 3.87
C ILE A 96 6.14 -12.65 5.10
N ARG A 97 5.52 -12.77 6.27
CA ARG A 97 6.09 -12.42 7.57
C ARG A 97 6.06 -13.62 8.50
N ILE A 98 7.04 -14.49 8.29
CA ILE A 98 7.26 -15.69 9.10
C ILE A 98 8.74 -15.72 9.46
N GLY A 99 9.04 -15.58 10.75
CA GLY A 99 10.41 -15.54 11.27
C GLY A 99 11.20 -14.27 10.90
N GLY A 100 12.34 -14.07 11.57
CA GLY A 100 13.20 -12.90 11.36
C GLY A 100 12.70 -11.63 12.06
N LYS A 101 13.07 -10.46 11.52
CA LYS A 101 12.78 -9.13 12.13
C LYS A 101 11.28 -8.76 12.10
N HIS A 102 10.54 -9.24 11.11
CA HIS A 102 9.10 -9.04 10.97
C HIS A 102 8.42 -10.41 11.00
N ASN A 103 7.96 -10.82 12.18
CA ASN A 103 7.39 -12.14 12.41
C ASN A 103 6.02 -12.01 13.06
N ASP A 104 4.97 -12.32 12.30
CA ASP A 104 3.58 -12.25 12.77
C ASP A 104 3.05 -13.65 13.14
N PHE A 105 3.90 -14.68 13.11
CA PHE A 105 3.49 -16.09 13.26
C PHE A 105 2.79 -16.39 14.60
N ASP A 106 3.26 -15.82 15.70
CA ASP A 106 2.73 -16.11 17.03
C ASP A 106 1.35 -15.46 17.27
N ASP A 107 1.01 -14.43 16.50
CA ASP A 107 -0.25 -13.67 16.62
C ASP A 107 -1.32 -14.15 15.64
N VAL A 108 -0.92 -14.88 14.60
CA VAL A 108 -1.84 -15.46 13.62
C VAL A 108 -2.78 -16.46 14.31
N GLY A 109 -4.08 -16.21 14.20
CA GLY A 109 -5.12 -17.01 14.84
C GLY A 109 -5.40 -16.62 16.30
N ARG A 110 -4.63 -15.69 16.87
CA ARG A 110 -4.95 -15.03 18.15
C ARG A 110 -5.76 -13.75 17.95
N ASP A 111 -5.54 -13.07 16.83
CA ASP A 111 -6.38 -11.98 16.38
C ASP A 111 -6.81 -12.09 14.91
N LEU A 112 -7.67 -11.14 14.51
CA LEU A 112 -8.27 -11.10 13.17
C LEU A 112 -7.48 -10.24 12.18
N THR A 113 -6.34 -9.69 12.60
CA THR A 113 -5.59 -8.66 11.85
C THR A 113 -4.22 -9.11 11.39
N HIS A 114 -3.63 -10.12 12.03
CA HIS A 114 -2.32 -10.65 11.66
C HIS A 114 -2.46 -11.82 10.69
N HIS A 115 -1.69 -11.73 9.60
CA HIS A 115 -1.62 -12.74 8.56
C HIS A 115 -0.15 -13.01 8.24
N THR A 116 0.20 -14.28 8.05
CA THR A 116 1.55 -14.66 7.63
C THR A 116 1.82 -14.30 6.17
N PHE A 117 0.80 -14.45 5.31
CA PHE A 117 0.80 -14.02 3.92
C PHE A 117 -0.24 -12.93 3.72
N PHE A 118 0.17 -11.81 3.15
CA PHE A 118 -0.72 -10.69 2.88
C PHE A 118 -0.27 -9.88 1.67
N GLU A 119 -1.19 -9.09 1.14
CA GLU A 119 -0.93 -8.15 0.04
C GLU A 119 -0.67 -6.76 0.61
N MET A 120 0.47 -6.17 0.29
CA MET A 120 0.83 -4.82 0.68
C MET A 120 0.65 -3.88 -0.52
N LEU A 121 -0.30 -2.95 -0.41
CA LEU A 121 -0.47 -1.85 -1.36
C LEU A 121 0.57 -0.76 -1.05
N GLY A 122 1.46 -0.47 -2.01
CA GLY A 122 2.58 0.44 -1.80
C GLY A 122 2.70 1.49 -2.91
N ASN A 123 2.98 2.73 -2.50
CA ASN A 123 3.40 3.81 -3.38
C ASN A 123 4.78 4.33 -2.92
N TYR A 124 5.67 4.58 -3.87
CA TYR A 124 7.07 4.94 -3.62
C TYR A 124 7.48 6.11 -4.51
N SER A 125 8.28 7.02 -3.95
CA SER A 125 8.88 8.15 -4.67
C SER A 125 10.39 8.14 -4.47
N PHE A 126 11.11 8.17 -5.58
CA PHE A 126 12.56 8.19 -5.69
C PHE A 126 12.98 9.54 -6.28
N GLY A 127 12.80 10.61 -5.48
CA GLY A 127 13.10 11.98 -5.90
C GLY A 127 12.01 12.65 -6.75
N GLY A 128 10.77 12.12 -6.74
CA GLY A 128 9.61 12.72 -7.40
C GLY A 128 8.93 13.81 -6.54
N TYR A 129 8.20 13.40 -5.50
CA TYR A 129 7.48 14.31 -4.59
C TYR A 129 8.04 14.29 -3.15
N SER A 130 7.73 15.35 -2.38
CA SER A 130 8.20 15.54 -0.99
C SER A 130 7.46 14.64 0.01
N LYS A 131 8.07 14.42 1.19
CA LYS A 131 7.50 13.61 2.29
C LYS A 131 6.06 14.01 2.66
N VAL A 132 5.75 15.30 2.57
CA VAL A 132 4.43 15.86 2.90
C VAL A 132 3.36 15.36 1.91
N ILE A 133 3.63 15.45 0.61
CA ILE A 133 2.70 14.98 -0.43
C ILE A 133 2.51 13.46 -0.35
N GLY A 134 3.59 12.73 -0.07
CA GLY A 134 3.54 11.28 0.14
C GLY A 134 2.64 10.89 1.30
N PHE A 135 2.73 11.62 2.41
CA PHE A 135 1.89 11.40 3.58
C PHE A 135 0.41 11.66 3.27
N TYR A 136 0.07 12.74 2.54
CA TYR A 136 -1.31 13.01 2.17
C TYR A 136 -1.89 11.99 1.19
N ALA A 137 -1.10 11.54 0.20
CA ALA A 137 -1.54 10.52 -0.74
C ALA A 137 -1.77 9.17 -0.04
N PHE A 138 -0.89 8.81 0.89
CA PHE A 138 -1.06 7.63 1.73
C PHE A 138 -2.28 7.77 2.64
N LEU A 139 -2.41 8.90 3.36
CA LEU A 139 -3.51 9.15 4.29
C LEU A 139 -4.87 9.17 3.58
N LEU A 140 -4.97 9.74 2.38
CA LEU A 140 -6.21 9.75 1.61
C LEU A 140 -6.66 8.32 1.30
N PHE A 141 -5.74 7.47 0.84
CA PHE A 141 -6.05 6.07 0.50
C PHE A 141 -6.24 5.19 1.75
N PHE A 142 -5.50 5.46 2.82
CA PHE A 142 -5.64 4.77 4.09
C PHE A 142 -6.92 5.16 4.82
N LEU A 143 -7.38 6.41 4.75
CA LEU A 143 -8.70 6.83 5.25
C LEU A 143 -9.84 6.21 4.44
N LEU A 144 -9.61 5.95 3.15
CA LEU A 144 -10.51 5.17 2.31
C LEU A 144 -10.54 3.69 2.78
N LEU A 145 -9.39 3.09 3.14
CA LEU A 145 -9.31 1.65 3.46
C LEU A 145 -9.39 1.24 4.93
N PHE A 146 -8.99 2.05 5.91
CA PHE A 146 -8.99 1.70 7.35
C PHE A 146 -10.36 1.85 8.00
N ILE A 147 -11.34 1.35 7.27
CA ILE A 147 -12.72 1.14 7.69
C ILE A 147 -13.05 -0.37 7.72
N PHE A 148 -12.00 -1.20 7.56
CA PHE A 148 -12.01 -2.61 7.91
C PHE A 148 -11.74 -2.78 9.40
#